data_AF-A0A2K4XFX6-F1
#
_entry.id   AF-A0A2K4XFX6-F1
#
_cell.length_a   1.000
_cell.length_b   1.000
_cell.length_c   1.000
_cell.angle_alpha   90.00
_cell.angle_beta   90.00
_cell.angle_gamma   90.00
#
_symmetry.space_group_name_H-M   'P 1'
#
loop_
_entity.id
_entity.type
_entity.pdbx_description
1 polymer ?
#
loop_
_entity_poly.entity_id
_entity_poly.type
_entity_poly.pdbx_seq_one_letter_code
_entity_poly.pdbx_strand_id
1 'polypeptide(L)'
;MKVKTVVWHVSLLCMGASILGCQQVSALAGAQLTPGKTLFTEQHQAIKLENKNRRKWDNALISDLDQDGYPDLLLTDHGYTIRLYWNNKGVYDKGRDLIVGDMHGIGVGDYDKDGKMDILLSRGGGSGSNARNAKLFHFNKREIIEGGEFLPKLPTLRGRTSKFFDANNDGYLDLLLMGFPQANSGKQTSNFIYKNDGTGNITHATDLPKTNRDGQKVLITDFNNDKIDDLVIYGDGALRVLKGNGDFTFSDVTANVLPNKIMDVTGVSEIDFDNDGDFDLYISRANPLQAGDTFFDPKRHTFGFYTKRGPFKYDDLLIGDTLNLVNYQSPYPNQDVFVGEGTYKYKFEGERHSGQNVNIVSSNGLGWADTQPNKGLYVGYIGNNKWRMAGNTFSPTTGVVTGVKHYTVNKKPVAPSDLLLKNESEKFVDVSAKAGIKTNLNTTGVSVGDFNNNGYQDLFVVKQGNLVTPTSQILYLNNGDNTFNQATHSGLITNTLGTIGSGANVLDYNLDGQVDIIMNNDRGQWHLFSNQANNSNHYALLRISNSLKHNASAIRAIATLKACGKTLTRRVSPDAAPYTQSFDNVVHFGLGPCNEIDNVSVRYSNGEVISKSKVGTDKVTDL
;
A
#
# COMPACT_ATOMS: atom_id res chain seq x y z
N MET A 1 -12.94 -76.92 73.67
CA MET A 1 -14.06 -76.02 73.29
C MET A 1 -13.68 -75.39 71.95
N LYS A 2 -14.25 -75.78 70.80
CA LYS A 2 -15.39 -75.13 70.10
C LYS A 2 -15.28 -73.59 70.08
N VAL A 3 -15.38 -72.80 69.00
CA VAL A 3 -15.84 -72.95 67.60
C VAL A 3 -15.38 -71.70 66.79
N LYS A 4 -15.24 -71.89 65.46
CA LYS A 4 -15.32 -71.02 64.24
C LYS A 4 -15.84 -69.55 64.39
N THR A 5 -15.69 -68.58 63.47
CA THR A 5 -15.89 -68.62 61.99
C THR A 5 -15.62 -67.23 61.34
N VAL A 6 -15.10 -67.23 60.09
CA VAL A 6 -15.46 -66.40 58.89
C VAL A 6 -15.36 -64.87 58.89
N VAL A 7 -14.63 -64.34 57.89
CA VAL A 7 -14.88 -63.01 57.27
C VAL A 7 -14.81 -63.17 55.74
N TRP A 8 -15.87 -62.75 55.04
CA TRP A 8 -16.01 -62.76 53.59
C TRP A 8 -15.49 -61.46 52.96
N HIS A 9 -14.88 -61.58 51.78
CA HIS A 9 -14.57 -60.46 50.89
C HIS A 9 -15.84 -60.01 50.13
N VAL A 10 -16.17 -58.72 50.19
CA VAL A 10 -17.12 -58.08 49.27
C VAL A 10 -16.31 -57.16 48.36
N SER A 11 -16.28 -57.47 47.07
CA SER A 11 -15.74 -56.60 46.04
C SER A 11 -16.86 -55.66 45.59
N LEU A 12 -16.70 -54.35 45.82
CA LEU A 12 -17.54 -53.33 45.19
C LEU A 12 -16.79 -52.79 43.96
N LEU A 13 -17.34 -53.01 42.77
CA LEU A 13 -16.93 -52.32 41.55
C LEU A 13 -17.17 -50.81 41.73
N CYS A 14 -16.11 -50.02 41.64
CA CYS A 14 -16.23 -48.57 41.43
C CYS A 14 -15.69 -48.27 40.02
N MET A 15 -16.59 -47.84 39.12
CA MET A 15 -16.23 -47.30 37.81
C MET A 15 -15.43 -46.00 38.04
N GLY A 16 -14.12 -46.08 37.85
CA GLY A 16 -13.24 -44.92 37.84
C GLY A 16 -13.30 -44.21 36.49
N ALA A 17 -13.90 -43.03 36.46
CA ALA A 17 -13.76 -42.08 35.37
C ALA A 17 -12.30 -41.63 35.28
N SER A 18 -11.63 -42.00 34.19
CA SER A 18 -10.30 -41.50 33.84
C SER A 18 -10.41 -40.03 33.43
N ILE A 19 -10.01 -39.15 34.35
CA ILE A 19 -9.78 -37.73 34.08
C ILE A 19 -8.52 -37.66 33.19
N LEU A 20 -8.73 -37.40 31.90
CA LEU A 20 -7.66 -37.08 30.96
C LEU A 20 -6.96 -35.81 31.45
N GLY A 21 -5.68 -35.95 31.76
CA GLY A 21 -4.83 -34.82 32.13
C GLY A 21 -4.77 -33.81 31.00
N CYS A 22 -5.10 -32.56 31.32
CA CYS A 22 -4.77 -31.41 30.50
C CYS A 22 -3.24 -31.36 30.32
N GLN A 23 -2.76 -31.78 29.14
CA GLN A 23 -1.47 -31.29 28.66
C GLN A 23 -1.63 -29.80 28.41
N GLN A 24 -0.96 -28.99 29.22
CA GLN A 24 -0.72 -27.60 28.88
C GLN A 24 0.03 -27.57 27.55
N VAL A 25 -0.66 -27.12 26.50
CA VAL A 25 0.00 -26.67 25.27
C VAL A 25 0.83 -25.46 25.69
N SER A 26 2.13 -25.69 25.88
CA SER A 26 3.11 -24.61 25.95
C SER A 26 3.00 -23.82 24.66
N ALA A 27 2.62 -22.54 24.77
CA ALA A 27 2.70 -21.58 23.68
C ALA A 27 4.07 -21.71 23.02
N LEU A 28 4.07 -22.03 21.71
CA LEU A 28 5.28 -21.96 20.90
C LEU A 28 5.82 -20.54 21.03
N ALA A 29 7.00 -20.44 21.60
CA ALA A 29 7.73 -19.20 21.74
C ALA A 29 7.76 -18.50 20.38
N GLY A 30 7.13 -17.32 20.31
CA GLY A 30 7.25 -16.44 19.16
C GLY A 30 8.70 -16.24 18.81
N ALA A 31 9.00 -16.11 17.51
CA ALA A 31 10.33 -15.88 16.98
C ALA A 31 11.10 -14.88 17.84
N GLN A 32 11.94 -15.38 18.76
CA GLN A 32 12.76 -14.53 19.61
C GLN A 32 13.93 -14.10 18.74
N LEU A 33 13.80 -12.92 18.13
CA LEU A 33 14.90 -12.25 17.47
C LEU A 33 16.08 -12.17 18.44
N THR A 34 17.25 -12.65 18.01
CA THR A 34 18.50 -12.43 18.73
C THR A 34 18.61 -10.95 19.11
N PRO A 35 18.85 -10.59 20.38
CA PRO A 35 18.96 -9.19 20.79
C PRO A 35 19.96 -8.43 19.92
N GLY A 36 19.51 -7.35 19.26
CA GLY A 36 20.34 -6.47 18.44
C GLY A 36 20.27 -6.67 16.93
N LYS A 37 19.53 -7.66 16.41
CA LYS A 37 19.26 -7.78 14.96
C LYS A 37 17.85 -7.30 14.60
N THR A 38 17.74 -6.54 13.52
CA THR A 38 16.45 -6.12 12.95
C THR A 38 15.88 -7.20 12.04
N LEU A 39 14.55 -7.27 11.93
CA LEU A 39 13.88 -8.21 11.02
C LEU A 39 14.08 -7.84 9.55
N PHE A 40 14.15 -6.54 9.23
CA PHE A 40 14.36 -6.02 7.89
C PHE A 40 15.63 -5.17 7.81
N THR A 41 16.23 -5.17 6.62
CA THR A 41 17.37 -4.31 6.27
C THR A 41 17.13 -3.64 4.92
N GLU A 42 17.42 -2.34 4.83
CA GLU A 42 17.30 -1.60 3.56
C GLU A 42 18.37 -2.05 2.56
N GLN A 43 17.95 -2.31 1.32
CA GLN A 43 18.78 -2.88 0.27
C GLN A 43 19.24 -1.82 -0.75
N HIS A 44 20.49 -1.38 -0.60
CA HIS A 44 21.14 -0.46 -1.55
C HIS A 44 21.95 -1.16 -2.65
N GLN A 45 22.23 -2.45 -2.48
CA GLN A 45 22.97 -3.24 -3.48
C GLN A 45 22.03 -4.00 -4.41
N ALA A 46 20.90 -4.50 -3.89
CA ALA A 46 19.89 -5.17 -4.71
C ALA A 46 19.20 -4.20 -5.69
N ILE A 47 19.03 -2.92 -5.32
CA ILE A 47 18.47 -1.90 -6.19
C ILE A 47 19.17 -0.56 -5.99
N LYS A 48 19.52 0.10 -7.11
CA LYS A 48 20.11 1.45 -7.11
C LYS A 48 19.03 2.51 -7.29
N LEU A 49 18.35 2.84 -6.20
CA LEU A 49 17.31 3.87 -6.18
C LEU A 49 17.90 5.28 -6.24
N GLU A 50 17.17 6.21 -6.87
CA GLU A 50 17.54 7.62 -6.87
C GLU A 50 17.43 8.22 -5.45
N ASN A 51 18.49 8.88 -5.00
CA ASN A 51 18.49 9.65 -3.75
C ASN A 51 17.73 10.98 -3.93
N LYS A 52 16.42 10.90 -4.19
CA LYS A 52 15.55 12.03 -4.52
C LYS A 52 14.24 11.96 -3.77
N ASN A 53 13.97 13.01 -2.99
CA ASN A 53 12.71 13.18 -2.28
C ASN A 53 11.65 13.68 -3.26
N ARG A 54 10.74 12.83 -3.69
CA ARG A 54 9.74 13.18 -4.70
C ARG A 54 8.34 12.82 -4.23
N ARG A 55 7.36 13.50 -4.82
CA ARG A 55 5.97 13.17 -4.63
C ARG A 55 5.67 11.78 -5.17
N LYS A 56 4.83 11.04 -4.46
CA LYS A 56 4.40 9.69 -4.83
C LYS A 56 2.91 9.75 -5.15
N TRP A 57 2.47 8.87 -6.04
CA TRP A 57 1.04 8.72 -6.29
C TRP A 57 0.48 7.49 -5.59
N ASP A 58 1.21 6.39 -5.66
CA ASP A 58 0.73 5.09 -5.22
C ASP A 58 1.91 4.16 -4.84
N ASN A 59 1.60 2.90 -4.58
CA ASN A 59 2.57 1.83 -4.36
C ASN A 59 3.35 1.51 -5.65
N ALA A 60 4.43 0.73 -5.52
CA ALA A 60 5.12 0.17 -6.67
C ALA A 60 4.21 -0.84 -7.39
N LEU A 61 4.27 -0.89 -8.72
CA LEU A 61 3.73 -2.04 -9.45
C LEU A 61 4.79 -3.14 -9.48
N ILE A 62 4.35 -4.35 -9.15
CA ILE A 62 5.16 -5.57 -9.17
C ILE A 62 4.58 -6.48 -10.25
N SER A 63 5.42 -6.86 -11.23
CA SER A 63 5.05 -7.85 -12.23
C SER A 63 6.29 -8.35 -12.97
N ASP A 64 6.31 -9.62 -13.36
CA ASP A 64 7.33 -10.18 -14.26
C ASP A 64 7.03 -9.76 -15.70
N LEU A 65 7.45 -8.54 -16.06
CA LEU A 65 7.07 -7.89 -17.31
C LEU A 65 7.83 -8.47 -18.52
N ASP A 66 9.04 -8.99 -18.30
CA ASP A 66 9.82 -9.66 -19.35
C ASP A 66 9.68 -11.20 -19.36
N GLN A 67 8.89 -11.73 -18.42
CA GLN A 67 8.55 -13.15 -18.27
C GLN A 67 9.80 -14.03 -18.06
N ASP A 68 10.78 -13.53 -17.30
CA ASP A 68 12.03 -14.24 -16.97
C ASP A 68 11.94 -15.03 -15.65
N GLY A 69 10.82 -14.91 -14.95
CA GLY A 69 10.49 -15.61 -13.71
C GLY A 69 10.76 -14.80 -12.45
N TYR A 70 11.26 -13.56 -12.56
CA TYR A 70 11.52 -12.65 -11.43
C TYR A 70 10.67 -11.38 -11.52
N PRO A 71 10.12 -10.88 -10.39
CA PRO A 71 9.24 -9.72 -10.43
C PRO A 71 10.02 -8.42 -10.67
N ASP A 72 9.63 -7.67 -11.71
CA ASP A 72 10.11 -6.33 -12.02
C ASP A 72 9.35 -5.25 -11.25
N LEU A 73 9.87 -4.03 -11.27
CA LEU A 73 9.27 -2.88 -10.60
C LEU A 73 9.02 -1.71 -11.54
N LEU A 74 7.81 -1.16 -11.49
CA LEU A 74 7.51 0.20 -11.96
C LEU A 74 7.28 1.12 -10.74
N LEU A 75 8.09 2.17 -10.64
CA LEU A 75 8.05 3.15 -9.55
C LEU A 75 7.50 4.50 -10.04
N THR A 76 6.39 4.94 -9.44
CA THR A 76 5.66 6.15 -9.87
C THR A 76 6.01 7.37 -9.02
N ASP A 77 6.77 8.30 -9.60
CA ASP A 77 7.00 9.64 -9.05
C ASP A 77 6.00 10.64 -9.65
N HIS A 78 5.05 11.08 -8.82
CA HIS A 78 3.92 11.91 -9.24
C HIS A 78 4.37 13.24 -9.83
N GLY A 79 3.99 13.47 -11.09
CA GLY A 79 4.28 14.69 -11.81
C GLY A 79 5.65 14.69 -12.48
N TYR A 80 6.41 13.60 -12.39
CA TYR A 80 7.73 13.49 -12.98
C TYR A 80 7.86 12.28 -13.91
N THR A 81 7.90 11.04 -13.40
CA THR A 81 8.15 9.86 -14.24
C THR A 81 7.63 8.57 -13.62
N ILE A 82 7.39 7.58 -14.46
CA ILE A 82 7.37 6.16 -14.08
C ILE A 82 8.71 5.55 -14.48
N ARG A 83 9.43 4.97 -13.52
CA ARG A 83 10.70 4.28 -13.76
C ARG A 83 10.55 2.77 -13.71
N LEU A 84 11.09 2.10 -14.71
CA LEU A 84 11.16 0.64 -14.79
C LEU A 84 12.52 0.14 -14.34
N TYR A 85 12.52 -0.86 -13.46
CA TYR A 85 13.68 -1.61 -13.01
C TYR A 85 13.49 -3.08 -13.34
N TRP A 86 14.37 -3.62 -14.19
CA TRP A 86 14.40 -5.05 -14.49
C TRP A 86 15.06 -5.82 -13.36
N ASN A 87 14.43 -6.89 -12.88
CA ASN A 87 15.00 -7.77 -11.87
C ASN A 87 15.85 -8.86 -12.52
N ASN A 88 17.16 -8.82 -12.32
CA ASN A 88 18.07 -9.83 -12.86
C ASN A 88 18.44 -10.84 -11.76
N LYS A 89 17.45 -11.63 -11.36
CA LYS A 89 17.60 -12.71 -10.36
C LYS A 89 17.97 -12.23 -8.95
N GLY A 90 17.18 -11.31 -8.41
CA GLY A 90 17.40 -10.70 -7.10
C GLY A 90 18.31 -9.46 -7.14
N VAL A 91 18.68 -8.97 -8.33
CA VAL A 91 19.41 -7.71 -8.48
C VAL A 91 18.79 -6.88 -9.59
N TYR A 92 18.19 -5.77 -9.20
CA TYR A 92 17.60 -4.80 -10.12
C TYR A 92 18.67 -4.06 -10.91
N ASP A 93 18.36 -3.73 -12.17
CA ASP A 93 19.21 -2.87 -12.98
C ASP A 93 19.21 -1.40 -12.48
N LYS A 94 19.85 -0.50 -13.23
CA LYS A 94 19.95 0.92 -12.85
C LYS A 94 18.62 1.69 -12.95
N GLY A 95 17.58 1.07 -13.49
CA GLY A 95 16.31 1.70 -13.81
C GLY A 95 16.38 2.68 -14.98
N ARG A 96 15.23 2.86 -15.66
CA ARG A 96 15.08 3.85 -16.73
C ARG A 96 13.68 4.46 -16.72
N ASP A 97 13.57 5.68 -17.23
CA ASP A 97 12.28 6.34 -17.38
C ASP A 97 11.50 5.64 -18.49
N LEU A 98 10.32 5.10 -18.16
CA LEU A 98 9.38 4.56 -19.13
C LEU A 98 8.62 5.69 -19.82
N ILE A 99 8.10 6.61 -19.02
CA ILE A 99 7.38 7.79 -19.48
C ILE A 99 7.52 8.91 -18.46
N VAL A 100 7.55 10.16 -18.95
CA VAL A 100 7.64 11.38 -18.14
C VAL A 100 6.30 12.11 -18.17
N GLY A 101 5.87 12.60 -17.00
CA GLY A 101 4.71 13.46 -16.84
C GLY A 101 3.89 13.18 -15.58
N ASP A 102 2.69 13.76 -15.55
CA ASP A 102 1.69 13.54 -14.50
C ASP A 102 0.98 12.19 -14.71
N MET A 103 1.65 11.12 -14.25
CA MET A 103 1.18 9.72 -14.30
C MET A 103 0.70 9.25 -12.92
N HIS A 104 -0.29 8.37 -12.93
CA HIS A 104 -1.02 7.89 -11.74
C HIS A 104 -1.07 6.35 -11.72
N GLY A 105 -2.21 5.75 -11.35
CA GLY A 105 -2.35 4.30 -11.20
C GLY A 105 -2.08 3.52 -12.50
N ILE A 106 -1.61 2.28 -12.32
CA ILE A 106 -1.22 1.38 -13.41
C ILE A 106 -1.96 0.06 -13.25
N GLY A 107 -2.61 -0.42 -14.31
CA GLY A 107 -3.09 -1.80 -14.40
C GLY A 107 -2.14 -2.62 -15.24
N VAL A 108 -1.96 -3.90 -14.91
CA VAL A 108 -1.10 -4.84 -15.65
C VAL A 108 -1.79 -6.17 -15.88
N GLY A 109 -1.66 -6.72 -17.07
CA GLY A 109 -2.24 -8.00 -17.45
C GLY A 109 -2.08 -8.27 -18.94
N ASP A 110 -2.12 -9.54 -19.33
CA ASP A 110 -2.28 -9.98 -20.72
C ASP A 110 -3.75 -9.82 -21.10
N TYR A 111 -4.17 -8.60 -21.47
CA TYR A 111 -5.59 -8.30 -21.66
C TYR A 111 -6.10 -8.78 -23.04
N ASP A 112 -5.21 -8.89 -24.03
CA ASP A 112 -5.54 -9.32 -25.39
C ASP A 112 -5.23 -10.81 -25.66
N LYS A 113 -4.68 -11.53 -24.67
CA LYS A 113 -4.32 -12.95 -24.71
C LYS A 113 -3.27 -13.28 -25.76
N ASP A 114 -2.37 -12.35 -26.06
CA ASP A 114 -1.24 -12.60 -26.95
C ASP A 114 -0.04 -13.29 -26.24
N GLY A 115 -0.16 -13.50 -24.93
CA GLY A 115 0.83 -14.14 -24.07
C GLY A 115 1.89 -13.19 -23.51
N LYS A 116 1.79 -11.89 -23.80
CA LYS A 116 2.69 -10.85 -23.32
C LYS A 116 2.03 -10.01 -22.23
N MET A 117 2.86 -9.30 -21.47
CA MET A 117 2.35 -8.39 -20.45
C MET A 117 2.05 -7.02 -21.05
N ASP A 118 0.87 -6.49 -20.74
CA ASP A 118 0.51 -5.11 -21.06
C ASP A 118 0.33 -4.30 -19.80
N ILE A 119 0.60 -3.00 -19.89
CA ILE A 119 0.23 -2.06 -18.85
C ILE A 119 -0.62 -0.92 -19.40
N LEU A 120 -1.60 -0.51 -18.61
CA LEU A 120 -2.40 0.68 -18.87
C LEU A 120 -2.15 1.75 -17.79
N LEU A 121 -1.57 2.87 -18.21
CA LEU A 121 -1.18 3.99 -17.37
C LEU A 121 -2.25 5.06 -17.33
N SER A 122 -2.81 5.33 -16.14
CA SER A 122 -3.65 6.50 -15.92
C SER A 122 -2.85 7.79 -15.99
N ARG A 123 -3.37 8.77 -16.74
CA ARG A 123 -2.78 10.11 -16.85
C ARG A 123 -3.59 11.11 -16.05
N GLY A 124 -2.88 11.92 -15.27
CA GLY A 124 -3.46 12.97 -14.48
C GLY A 124 -4.01 14.15 -15.26
N GLY A 125 -4.51 15.13 -14.50
CA GLY A 125 -5.15 16.32 -15.04
C GLY A 125 -4.23 17.50 -15.31
N GLY A 126 -2.91 17.42 -15.10
CA GLY A 126 -1.99 18.56 -15.30
C GLY A 126 -2.41 19.80 -14.50
N SER A 127 -2.44 19.70 -13.17
CA SER A 127 -3.02 20.69 -12.25
C SER A 127 -4.55 20.83 -12.31
N GLY A 128 -5.23 19.93 -13.03
CA GLY A 128 -6.67 19.73 -12.96
C GLY A 128 -7.46 20.25 -14.15
N SER A 129 -6.80 20.79 -15.17
CA SER A 129 -7.42 21.38 -16.36
C SER A 129 -7.27 20.56 -17.64
N ASN A 130 -6.47 19.49 -17.64
CA ASN A 130 -6.10 18.73 -18.84
C ASN A 130 -6.42 17.23 -18.67
N ALA A 131 -7.67 16.85 -18.93
CA ALA A 131 -8.09 15.44 -18.98
C ALA A 131 -7.49 14.76 -20.23
N ARG A 132 -6.98 13.53 -20.07
CA ARG A 132 -6.23 12.82 -21.11
C ARG A 132 -6.58 11.32 -21.10
N ASN A 133 -6.40 10.67 -22.24
CA ASN A 133 -6.53 9.21 -22.33
C ASN A 133 -5.42 8.50 -21.54
N ALA A 134 -5.74 7.32 -21.01
CA ALA A 134 -4.73 6.40 -20.51
C ALA A 134 -3.75 6.00 -21.63
N LYS A 135 -2.56 5.55 -21.26
CA LYS A 135 -1.49 5.13 -22.18
C LYS A 135 -1.20 3.65 -22.03
N LEU A 136 -1.26 2.93 -23.15
CA LEU A 136 -1.02 1.50 -23.23
C LEU A 136 0.46 1.25 -23.60
N PHE A 137 1.08 0.24 -23.01
CA PHE A 137 2.37 -0.29 -23.42
C PHE A 137 2.33 -1.81 -23.41
N HIS A 138 2.94 -2.41 -24.42
CA HIS A 138 3.11 -3.86 -24.57
C HIS A 138 4.57 -4.23 -24.28
N PHE A 139 4.78 -5.32 -23.54
CA PHE A 139 6.10 -5.83 -23.19
C PHE A 139 6.38 -7.16 -23.89
N ASN A 140 7.26 -7.13 -24.88
CA ASN A 140 7.75 -8.34 -25.52
C ASN A 140 9.15 -8.66 -24.97
N LYS A 141 9.18 -9.42 -23.87
CA LYS A 141 10.38 -9.52 -23.03
C LYS A 141 10.79 -8.10 -22.61
N ARG A 142 12.04 -7.70 -22.89
CA ARG A 142 12.55 -6.36 -22.59
C ARG A 142 12.29 -5.30 -23.66
N GLU A 143 11.67 -5.68 -24.78
CA GLU A 143 11.20 -4.72 -25.79
C GLU A 143 9.89 -4.09 -25.30
N ILE A 144 9.83 -2.76 -25.35
CA ILE A 144 8.68 -1.98 -24.90
C ILE A 144 8.10 -1.24 -26.09
N ILE A 145 6.82 -1.50 -26.37
CA ILE A 145 6.11 -0.94 -27.50
C ILE A 145 4.98 -0.07 -26.95
N GLU A 146 4.95 1.22 -27.31
CA GLU A 146 3.81 2.07 -26.99
C GLU A 146 2.60 1.63 -27.82
N GLY A 147 1.51 1.28 -27.12
CA GLY A 147 0.28 0.82 -27.73
C GLY A 147 -0.53 1.94 -28.38
N GLY A 148 -1.41 1.55 -29.30
CA GLY A 148 -2.36 2.45 -29.95
C GLY A 148 -3.46 2.95 -29.01
N GLU A 149 -4.36 3.76 -29.56
CA GLU A 149 -5.63 4.06 -28.87
C GLU A 149 -6.57 2.86 -29.01
N PHE A 150 -7.31 2.53 -27.93
CA PHE A 150 -8.40 1.57 -28.01
C PHE A 150 -9.45 2.00 -29.04
N LEU A 151 -10.12 1.02 -29.64
CA LEU A 151 -11.26 1.22 -30.52
C LEU A 151 -12.46 0.45 -29.94
N PRO A 152 -13.52 1.14 -29.47
CA PRO A 152 -13.69 2.60 -29.42
C PRO A 152 -12.73 3.28 -28.43
N LYS A 153 -12.45 4.56 -28.69
CA LYS A 153 -11.54 5.35 -27.85
C LYS A 153 -12.08 5.48 -26.43
N LEU A 154 -11.23 5.18 -25.45
CA LEU A 154 -11.51 5.48 -24.04
C LEU A 154 -11.81 6.99 -23.87
N PRO A 155 -12.57 7.40 -22.84
CA PRO A 155 -12.76 8.82 -22.57
C PRO A 155 -11.46 9.46 -22.06
N THR A 156 -11.31 10.75 -22.29
CA THR A 156 -10.27 11.53 -21.62
C THR A 156 -10.67 11.75 -20.16
N LEU A 157 -9.83 11.30 -19.22
CA LEU A 157 -10.07 11.43 -17.79
C LEU A 157 -8.98 12.26 -17.13
N ARG A 158 -9.29 12.81 -15.96
CA ARG A 158 -8.25 13.12 -14.98
C ARG A 158 -7.93 11.82 -14.24
N GLY A 159 -7.35 10.86 -14.97
CA GLY A 159 -7.18 9.47 -14.55
C GLY A 159 -6.44 9.35 -13.23
N ARG A 160 -6.80 8.35 -12.43
CA ARG A 160 -6.27 8.11 -11.08
C ARG A 160 -5.97 6.64 -10.92
N THR A 161 -6.93 5.79 -11.30
CA THR A 161 -6.95 4.34 -11.07
C THR A 161 -7.06 3.63 -12.40
N SER A 162 -6.27 2.58 -12.55
CA SER A 162 -6.38 1.62 -13.65
C SER A 162 -6.15 0.24 -13.07
N LYS A 163 -7.11 -0.68 -13.25
CA LYS A 163 -6.99 -2.08 -12.82
C LYS A 163 -7.63 -3.01 -13.84
N PHE A 164 -6.93 -4.10 -14.17
CA PHE A 164 -7.50 -5.20 -14.94
C PHE A 164 -8.06 -6.26 -13.98
N PHE A 165 -9.22 -6.82 -14.32
CA PHE A 165 -9.91 -7.88 -13.56
C PHE A 165 -10.93 -8.56 -14.46
N ASP A 166 -11.48 -9.71 -14.09
CA ASP A 166 -12.51 -10.42 -14.87
C ASP A 166 -13.87 -10.21 -14.19
N ALA A 167 -14.66 -9.26 -14.68
CA ALA A 167 -15.85 -8.77 -13.98
C ALA A 167 -17.08 -9.66 -14.17
N ASN A 168 -17.10 -10.46 -15.23
CA ASN A 168 -18.20 -11.34 -15.62
C ASN A 168 -17.79 -12.82 -15.68
N ASN A 169 -16.59 -13.16 -15.22
CA ASN A 169 -16.02 -14.50 -15.15
C ASN A 169 -15.97 -15.23 -16.51
N ASP A 170 -15.74 -14.49 -17.60
CA ASP A 170 -15.62 -15.09 -18.94
C ASP A 170 -14.18 -15.47 -19.31
N GLY A 171 -13.23 -15.18 -18.41
CA GLY A 171 -11.82 -15.49 -18.55
C GLY A 171 -11.04 -14.43 -19.32
N TYR A 172 -11.64 -13.30 -19.69
CA TYR A 172 -10.95 -12.16 -20.28
C TYR A 172 -10.81 -11.02 -19.26
N LEU A 173 -9.69 -10.30 -19.32
CA LEU A 173 -9.49 -9.17 -18.43
C LEU A 173 -10.26 -7.96 -18.95
N ASP A 174 -11.25 -7.54 -18.17
CA ASP A 174 -11.95 -6.28 -18.23
C ASP A 174 -11.16 -5.16 -17.56
N LEU A 175 -11.65 -3.93 -17.71
CA LEU A 175 -10.93 -2.74 -17.27
C LEU A 175 -11.77 -1.85 -16.35
N LEU A 176 -11.22 -1.54 -15.17
CA LEU A 176 -11.71 -0.49 -14.28
C LEU A 176 -10.86 0.78 -14.45
N LEU A 177 -11.51 1.90 -14.77
CA LEU A 177 -10.89 3.23 -14.79
C LEU A 177 -11.62 4.20 -13.87
N MET A 178 -10.88 4.86 -12.99
CA MET A 178 -11.42 5.93 -12.15
C MET A 178 -10.60 7.21 -12.29
N GLY A 179 -11.31 8.34 -12.24
CA GLY A 179 -10.73 9.66 -12.44
C GLY A 179 -11.31 10.69 -11.50
N PHE A 180 -10.56 11.77 -11.34
CA PHE A 180 -11.01 12.91 -10.54
C PHE A 180 -12.16 13.62 -11.29
N PRO A 181 -13.33 13.82 -10.65
CA PRO A 181 -14.48 14.44 -11.33
C PRO A 181 -14.15 15.86 -11.77
N GLN A 182 -14.70 16.29 -12.91
CA GLN A 182 -14.62 17.70 -13.29
C GLN A 182 -15.45 18.55 -12.31
N ALA A 183 -14.95 19.73 -11.95
CA ALA A 183 -15.55 20.56 -10.88
C ALA A 183 -17.05 20.90 -11.14
N ASN A 184 -17.44 20.96 -12.41
CA ASN A 184 -18.80 21.30 -12.85
C ASN A 184 -19.57 20.10 -13.43
N SER A 185 -19.14 18.85 -13.18
CA SER A 185 -19.77 17.66 -13.78
C SER A 185 -21.14 17.31 -13.21
N GLY A 186 -21.64 18.05 -12.22
CA GLY A 186 -22.93 17.76 -11.57
C GLY A 186 -22.96 16.35 -10.99
N LYS A 187 -23.89 15.52 -11.46
CA LYS A 187 -24.01 14.10 -11.06
C LYS A 187 -23.15 13.13 -11.88
N GLN A 188 -22.51 13.60 -12.96
CA GLN A 188 -21.71 12.73 -13.83
C GLN A 188 -20.51 12.15 -13.09
N THR A 189 -20.31 10.84 -13.25
CA THR A 189 -19.18 10.11 -12.70
C THR A 189 -17.93 10.28 -13.58
N SER A 190 -16.81 9.81 -13.08
CA SER A 190 -15.57 9.62 -13.85
C SER A 190 -14.97 8.25 -13.52
N ASN A 191 -15.84 7.32 -13.13
CA ASN A 191 -15.53 5.98 -12.67
C ASN A 191 -16.31 5.01 -13.56
N PHE A 192 -15.61 4.16 -14.29
CA PHE A 192 -16.16 3.37 -15.38
C PHE A 192 -15.60 1.96 -15.33
N ILE A 193 -16.46 0.99 -15.66
CA ILE A 193 -16.05 -0.36 -16.01
C ILE A 193 -16.21 -0.52 -17.52
N TYR A 194 -15.22 -1.16 -18.13
CA TYR A 194 -15.22 -1.52 -19.54
C TYR A 194 -15.12 -3.02 -19.69
N LYS A 195 -15.94 -3.56 -20.59
CA LYS A 195 -15.93 -4.95 -20.99
C LYS A 195 -14.88 -5.19 -22.07
N ASN A 196 -14.12 -6.27 -21.93
CA ASN A 196 -13.37 -6.89 -23.01
C ASN A 196 -14.26 -7.90 -23.75
N ASP A 197 -14.35 -7.82 -25.07
CA ASP A 197 -15.17 -8.75 -25.87
C ASP A 197 -14.48 -10.08 -26.20
N GLY A 198 -13.25 -10.26 -25.69
CA GLY A 198 -12.41 -11.43 -25.93
C GLY A 198 -11.54 -11.35 -27.19
N THR A 199 -11.61 -10.24 -27.92
CA THR A 199 -10.72 -9.93 -29.05
C THR A 199 -9.77 -8.77 -28.76
N GLY A 200 -9.72 -8.33 -27.49
CA GLY A 200 -8.95 -7.16 -27.05
C GLY A 200 -9.69 -5.82 -27.23
N ASN A 201 -10.93 -5.82 -27.74
CA ASN A 201 -11.71 -4.60 -27.80
C ASN A 201 -12.32 -4.29 -26.43
N ILE A 202 -12.07 -3.06 -25.96
CA ILE A 202 -12.54 -2.57 -24.67
C ILE A 202 -13.70 -1.59 -24.92
N THR A 203 -14.90 -1.93 -24.43
CA THR A 203 -16.13 -1.14 -24.61
C THR A 203 -16.74 -0.77 -23.26
N HIS A 204 -17.36 0.40 -23.16
CA HIS A 204 -17.98 0.85 -21.90
C HIS A 204 -19.10 -0.12 -21.49
N ALA A 205 -19.06 -0.58 -20.24
CA ALA A 205 -20.02 -1.53 -19.69
C ALA A 205 -20.94 -0.88 -18.64
N THR A 206 -20.36 -0.21 -17.63
CA THR A 206 -21.15 0.48 -16.60
C THR A 206 -20.46 1.70 -16.01
N ASP A 207 -21.28 2.56 -15.40
CA ASP A 207 -20.86 3.71 -14.60
C ASP A 207 -20.85 3.33 -13.11
N LEU A 208 -19.72 3.54 -12.44
CA LEU A 208 -19.65 3.41 -10.98
C LEU A 208 -20.09 4.69 -10.28
N PRO A 209 -20.53 4.61 -9.01
CA PRO A 209 -20.95 5.78 -8.25
C PRO A 209 -19.89 6.88 -8.26
N LYS A 210 -20.36 8.13 -8.39
CA LYS A 210 -19.49 9.31 -8.30
C LYS A 210 -18.69 9.29 -6.99
N THR A 211 -17.43 9.68 -7.09
CA THR A 211 -16.54 9.93 -5.95
C THR A 211 -16.19 11.40 -5.93
N ASN A 212 -15.72 11.91 -4.79
CA ASN A 212 -15.18 13.26 -4.68
C ASN A 212 -13.68 13.18 -4.38
N ARG A 213 -12.96 14.25 -4.70
CA ARG A 213 -11.54 14.44 -4.34
C ARG A 213 -10.70 13.17 -4.50
N ASP A 214 -10.21 12.58 -3.42
CA ASP A 214 -9.28 11.45 -3.43
C ASP A 214 -10.02 10.09 -3.33
N GLY A 215 -11.35 10.09 -3.48
CA GLY A 215 -12.21 8.91 -3.38
C GLY A 215 -12.13 7.91 -4.53
N GLN A 216 -11.14 8.03 -5.41
CA GLN A 216 -10.92 7.09 -6.52
C GLN A 216 -10.13 5.85 -6.09
N LYS A 217 -10.08 5.52 -4.79
CA LYS A 217 -9.38 4.34 -4.30
C LYS A 217 -10.32 3.15 -4.30
N VAL A 218 -9.82 1.99 -4.71
CA VAL A 218 -10.64 0.77 -4.79
C VAL A 218 -9.80 -0.46 -4.46
N LEU A 219 -10.36 -1.33 -3.62
CA LEU A 219 -9.96 -2.73 -3.50
C LEU A 219 -10.99 -3.56 -4.28
N ILE A 220 -10.51 -4.47 -5.13
CA ILE A 220 -11.34 -5.51 -5.76
C ILE A 220 -11.19 -6.75 -4.87
N THR A 221 -12.30 -7.38 -4.47
CA THR A 221 -12.30 -8.56 -3.59
C THR A 221 -13.50 -9.44 -3.93
N ASP A 222 -13.72 -10.54 -3.21
CA ASP A 222 -14.92 -11.39 -3.30
C ASP A 222 -15.33 -11.65 -1.85
N PHE A 223 -15.99 -10.67 -1.23
CA PHE A 223 -16.17 -10.66 0.23
C PHE A 223 -17.25 -11.65 0.66
N ASN A 224 -18.16 -12.01 -0.25
CA ASN A 224 -19.25 -12.94 0.04
C ASN A 224 -19.02 -14.33 -0.56
N ASN A 225 -17.85 -14.57 -1.16
CA ASN A 225 -17.42 -15.86 -1.72
C ASN A 225 -18.42 -16.42 -2.75
N ASP A 226 -19.10 -15.54 -3.49
CA ASP A 226 -19.99 -15.94 -4.58
C ASP A 226 -19.26 -16.06 -5.93
N LYS A 227 -17.94 -15.83 -5.89
CA LYS A 227 -16.99 -15.95 -7.01
C LYS A 227 -17.12 -14.82 -8.02
N ILE A 228 -17.85 -13.76 -7.71
CA ILE A 228 -17.94 -12.55 -8.51
C ILE A 228 -17.13 -11.46 -7.80
N ASP A 229 -16.36 -10.68 -8.56
CA ASP A 229 -15.58 -9.60 -7.98
C ASP A 229 -16.49 -8.44 -7.49
N ASP A 230 -16.27 -8.06 -6.24
CA ASP A 230 -16.86 -6.93 -5.51
C ASP A 230 -15.88 -5.76 -5.42
N LEU A 231 -16.40 -4.57 -5.12
CA LEU A 231 -15.60 -3.35 -5.00
C LEU A 231 -15.76 -2.69 -3.62
N VAL A 232 -14.64 -2.43 -2.96
CA VAL A 232 -14.57 -1.57 -1.77
C VAL A 232 -13.99 -0.22 -2.17
N ILE A 233 -14.84 0.81 -2.23
CA ILE A 233 -14.46 2.18 -2.66
C ILE A 233 -14.27 3.09 -1.45
N TYR A 234 -13.14 3.81 -1.41
CA TYR A 234 -12.75 4.64 -0.27
C TYR A 234 -11.89 5.85 -0.67
N GLY A 235 -11.40 6.62 0.31
CA GLY A 235 -10.47 7.75 0.14
C GLY A 235 -11.09 9.14 0.30
N ASP A 236 -12.39 9.29 0.03
CA ASP A 236 -13.15 10.50 0.35
C ASP A 236 -14.57 10.11 0.78
N GLY A 237 -14.99 10.66 1.93
CA GLY A 237 -16.26 10.28 2.55
C GLY A 237 -16.22 8.94 3.27
N ALA A 238 -17.38 8.30 3.37
CA ALA A 238 -17.49 6.98 3.98
C ALA A 238 -17.06 5.89 2.99
N LEU A 239 -16.40 4.85 3.50
CA LEU A 239 -16.14 3.62 2.75
C LEU A 239 -17.47 3.02 2.25
N ARG A 240 -17.46 2.52 1.02
CA ARG A 240 -18.61 1.86 0.37
C ARG A 240 -18.21 0.46 -0.07
N VAL A 241 -19.13 -0.48 0.08
CA VAL A 241 -19.01 -1.86 -0.41
C VAL A 241 -20.06 -2.07 -1.49
N LEU A 242 -19.61 -2.36 -2.70
CA LEU A 242 -20.45 -2.60 -3.86
C LEU A 242 -20.32 -4.09 -4.23
N LYS A 243 -21.41 -4.83 -4.10
CA LYS A 243 -21.47 -6.24 -4.49
C LYS A 243 -21.58 -6.36 -6.01
N GLY A 244 -20.75 -7.20 -6.63
CA GLY A 244 -20.84 -7.53 -8.05
C GLY A 244 -22.06 -8.42 -8.35
N ASN A 245 -22.74 -8.18 -9.46
CA ASN A 245 -23.89 -8.99 -9.88
C ASN A 245 -23.56 -9.98 -11.02
N GLY A 246 -22.31 -10.02 -11.49
CA GLY A 246 -21.81 -10.94 -12.52
C GLY A 246 -22.12 -10.52 -13.96
N ASP A 247 -22.68 -9.32 -14.16
CA ASP A 247 -23.09 -8.76 -15.44
C ASP A 247 -22.58 -7.33 -15.64
N PHE A 248 -21.42 -7.02 -15.05
CA PHE A 248 -20.83 -5.68 -14.94
C PHE A 248 -21.60 -4.70 -14.07
N THR A 249 -22.76 -5.06 -13.50
CA THR A 249 -23.49 -4.18 -12.58
C THR A 249 -23.12 -4.45 -11.13
N PHE A 250 -23.32 -3.43 -10.28
CA PHE A 250 -22.96 -3.48 -8.87
C PHE A 250 -24.08 -2.94 -7.97
N SER A 251 -24.28 -3.59 -6.84
CA SER A 251 -25.28 -3.25 -5.82
C SER A 251 -24.60 -2.65 -4.59
N ASP A 252 -24.97 -1.45 -4.16
CA ASP A 252 -24.45 -0.87 -2.91
C ASP A 252 -25.04 -1.60 -1.71
N VAL A 253 -24.22 -2.40 -1.02
CA VAL A 253 -24.60 -3.22 0.13
C VAL A 253 -23.98 -2.70 1.43
N THR A 254 -23.36 -1.51 1.40
CA THR A 254 -22.58 -0.94 2.51
C THR A 254 -23.28 -1.03 3.86
N ALA A 255 -24.57 -0.65 3.91
CA ALA A 255 -25.34 -0.61 5.15
C ALA A 255 -25.68 -2.01 5.73
N ASN A 256 -25.60 -3.05 4.90
CA ASN A 256 -25.94 -4.42 5.29
C ASN A 256 -24.71 -5.23 5.73
N VAL A 257 -23.52 -4.86 5.23
CA VAL A 257 -22.28 -5.63 5.41
C VAL A 257 -21.31 -4.99 6.41
N LEU A 258 -21.30 -3.66 6.55
CA LEU A 258 -20.39 -2.99 7.49
C LEU A 258 -21.04 -2.85 8.88
N PRO A 259 -20.26 -2.98 9.98
CA PRO A 259 -20.80 -2.86 11.32
C PRO A 259 -21.22 -1.42 11.66
N ASN A 260 -20.58 -0.44 11.03
CA ASN A 260 -20.86 0.98 11.18
C ASN A 260 -20.34 1.76 9.98
N LYS A 261 -20.68 3.05 9.91
CA LYS A 261 -20.07 3.98 8.96
C LYS A 261 -18.58 4.15 9.27
N ILE A 262 -17.71 3.92 8.28
CA ILE A 262 -16.25 4.02 8.42
C ILE A 262 -15.76 5.23 7.60
N MET A 263 -15.07 6.15 8.27
CA MET A 263 -14.54 7.40 7.70
C MET A 263 -13.01 7.40 7.70
N ASP A 264 -12.41 8.39 7.03
CA ASP A 264 -10.97 8.70 7.10
C ASP A 264 -10.06 7.54 6.64
N VAL A 265 -10.59 6.69 5.76
CA VAL A 265 -9.89 5.53 5.20
C VAL A 265 -8.83 5.97 4.20
N THR A 266 -7.60 5.52 4.41
CA THR A 266 -6.44 5.85 3.58
C THR A 266 -5.96 4.68 2.72
N GLY A 267 -6.15 3.45 3.20
CA GLY A 267 -5.82 2.19 2.51
C GLY A 267 -6.63 1.03 3.07
N VAL A 268 -6.93 0.05 2.22
CA VAL A 268 -7.65 -1.19 2.56
C VAL A 268 -6.90 -2.37 1.93
N SER A 269 -6.70 -3.45 2.69
CA SER A 269 -6.18 -4.72 2.17
C SER A 269 -7.08 -5.86 2.62
N GLU A 270 -7.28 -6.84 1.76
CA GLU A 270 -7.83 -8.13 2.14
C GLU A 270 -6.77 -8.98 2.87
N ILE A 271 -7.21 -9.84 3.79
CA ILE A 271 -6.37 -10.76 4.57
C ILE A 271 -7.23 -11.95 5.02
N ASP A 272 -6.69 -13.16 5.01
CA ASP A 272 -7.28 -14.35 5.66
C ASP A 272 -6.51 -14.56 6.97
N PHE A 273 -6.83 -13.78 8.01
CA PHE A 273 -5.92 -13.67 9.17
C PHE A 273 -6.05 -14.86 10.13
N ASP A 274 -7.18 -15.57 10.11
CA ASP A 274 -7.40 -16.76 10.92
C ASP A 274 -7.48 -18.08 10.12
N ASN A 275 -7.15 -18.02 8.83
CA ASN A 275 -7.07 -19.17 7.92
C ASN A 275 -8.39 -19.95 7.84
N ASP A 276 -9.54 -19.26 7.90
CA ASP A 276 -10.85 -19.88 7.72
C ASP A 276 -11.30 -19.89 6.24
N GLY A 277 -10.57 -19.19 5.38
CA GLY A 277 -10.75 -19.18 3.93
C GLY A 277 -11.83 -18.20 3.44
N ASP A 278 -12.41 -17.39 4.32
CA ASP A 278 -13.03 -16.13 3.94
C ASP A 278 -12.05 -14.96 4.15
N PHE A 279 -12.15 -13.93 3.31
CA PHE A 279 -11.22 -12.80 3.39
C PHE A 279 -11.81 -11.70 4.27
N ASP A 280 -11.04 -11.30 5.26
CA ASP A 280 -11.21 -10.17 6.16
C ASP A 280 -10.65 -8.89 5.56
N LEU A 281 -10.90 -7.75 6.22
CA LEU A 281 -10.37 -6.46 5.81
C LEU A 281 -9.53 -5.80 6.90
N TYR A 282 -8.32 -5.37 6.55
CA TYR A 282 -7.58 -4.38 7.32
C TYR A 282 -7.74 -2.99 6.70
N ILE A 283 -8.08 -2.01 7.52
CA ILE A 283 -8.39 -0.64 7.10
C ILE A 283 -7.48 0.33 7.84
N SER A 284 -6.58 0.96 7.10
CA SER A 284 -5.74 2.05 7.58
C SER A 284 -6.50 3.39 7.55
N ARG A 285 -6.30 4.23 8.58
CA ARG A 285 -7.00 5.51 8.73
C ARG A 285 -6.09 6.64 9.17
N ALA A 286 -6.38 7.85 8.70
CA ALA A 286 -5.69 9.06 9.14
C ALA A 286 -6.53 10.32 9.04
N ASN A 287 -6.31 11.23 9.99
CA ASN A 287 -6.72 12.61 9.84
C ASN A 287 -5.95 13.25 8.65
N PRO A 288 -6.65 13.86 7.69
CA PRO A 288 -6.00 14.54 6.59
C PRO A 288 -5.27 15.79 7.08
N LEU A 289 -4.07 16.04 6.53
CA LEU A 289 -3.30 17.25 6.83
C LEU A 289 -4.06 18.52 6.38
N GLN A 290 -4.14 19.48 7.30
CA GLN A 290 -4.87 20.73 7.14
C GLN A 290 -3.92 21.89 6.87
N ALA A 291 -4.42 22.91 6.16
CA ALA A 291 -3.64 24.11 5.93
C ALA A 291 -3.29 24.78 7.27
N GLY A 292 -2.00 25.03 7.51
CA GLY A 292 -1.51 25.61 8.77
C GLY A 292 -1.08 24.58 9.81
N ASP A 293 -1.11 23.28 9.50
CA ASP A 293 -0.53 22.26 10.38
C ASP A 293 0.97 22.51 10.59
N THR A 294 1.37 22.49 11.87
CA THR A 294 2.75 22.67 12.31
C THR A 294 3.22 21.49 13.15
N PHE A 295 4.53 21.26 13.16
CA PHE A 295 5.19 20.16 13.83
C PHE A 295 6.49 20.68 14.43
N PHE A 296 6.86 20.21 15.63
CA PHE A 296 8.08 20.64 16.28
C PHE A 296 8.66 19.49 17.11
N ASP A 297 9.94 19.19 16.92
CA ASP A 297 10.70 18.29 17.80
C ASP A 297 11.73 19.11 18.59
N PRO A 298 11.55 19.30 19.91
CA PRO A 298 12.46 20.10 20.73
C PRO A 298 13.85 19.44 20.87
N LYS A 299 13.96 18.12 20.71
CA LYS A 299 15.26 17.43 20.83
C LYS A 299 16.13 17.64 19.60
N ARG A 300 15.50 17.71 18.42
CA ARG A 300 16.18 17.91 17.14
C ARG A 300 16.21 19.37 16.68
N HIS A 301 15.48 20.25 17.36
CA HIS A 301 15.30 21.65 16.96
C HIS A 301 14.75 21.78 15.53
N THR A 302 13.78 20.92 15.17
CA THR A 302 13.20 20.87 13.82
C THR A 302 11.73 21.30 13.86
N PHE A 303 11.39 22.28 13.03
CA PHE A 303 10.04 22.78 12.80
C PHE A 303 9.57 22.38 11.41
N GLY A 304 8.42 21.71 11.31
CA GLY A 304 7.82 21.29 10.06
C GLY A 304 6.49 21.99 9.84
N PHE A 305 6.15 22.23 8.58
CA PHE A 305 4.87 22.85 8.24
C PHE A 305 4.20 22.16 7.06
N TYR A 306 2.87 22.21 7.04
CA TYR A 306 2.03 21.86 5.91
C TYR A 306 1.03 22.99 5.63
N THR A 307 0.87 23.35 4.36
CA THR A 307 -0.13 24.33 3.92
C THR A 307 -0.66 23.99 2.54
N LYS A 308 -1.83 24.53 2.17
CA LYS A 308 -2.42 24.41 0.83
C LYS A 308 -3.50 25.48 0.63
N ARG A 309 -3.78 25.84 -0.62
CA ARG A 309 -4.98 26.59 -1.05
C ARG A 309 -5.20 27.94 -0.34
N GLY A 310 -4.20 28.81 -0.33
CA GLY A 310 -4.38 30.19 0.12
C GLY A 310 -3.16 30.78 0.83
N PRO A 311 -3.35 31.97 1.43
CA PRO A 311 -2.31 32.62 2.23
C PRO A 311 -2.05 31.85 3.52
N PHE A 312 -0.82 31.95 4.03
CA PHE A 312 -0.40 31.40 5.30
C PHE A 312 0.68 32.27 5.93
N LYS A 313 0.77 32.24 7.26
CA LYS A 313 1.82 32.89 8.04
C LYS A 313 2.08 32.07 9.29
N TYR A 314 3.35 31.91 9.64
CA TYR A 314 3.79 31.26 10.87
C TYR A 314 4.33 32.30 11.85
N ASP A 315 4.47 31.90 13.12
CA ASP A 315 5.16 32.72 14.11
C ASP A 315 6.63 32.89 13.73
N ASP A 316 7.23 34.00 14.17
CA ASP A 316 8.63 34.28 13.90
C ASP A 316 9.52 33.21 14.57
N LEU A 317 10.33 32.53 13.76
CA LEU A 317 11.16 31.40 14.17
C LEU A 317 12.47 31.89 14.78
N LEU A 318 12.71 31.55 16.05
CA LEU A 318 13.99 31.80 16.71
C LEU A 318 14.99 30.70 16.32
N ILE A 319 15.99 31.03 15.50
CA ILE A 319 16.93 30.07 14.92
C ILE A 319 18.37 30.53 15.17
N GLY A 320 18.72 31.72 14.65
CA GLY A 320 20.09 32.24 14.58
C GLY A 320 20.31 32.99 13.26
N ASP A 321 21.56 33.13 12.86
CA ASP A 321 21.97 33.88 11.67
C ASP A 321 21.78 33.11 10.36
N THR A 322 21.32 31.86 10.39
CA THR A 322 21.13 31.05 9.17
C THR A 322 19.80 30.31 9.21
N LEU A 323 18.99 30.50 8.17
CA LEU A 323 17.82 29.69 7.88
C LEU A 323 18.25 28.47 7.06
N ASN A 324 17.99 27.27 7.59
CA ASN A 324 18.20 26.01 6.89
C ASN A 324 16.84 25.30 6.74
N LEU A 325 16.24 25.42 5.56
CA LEU A 325 14.98 24.79 5.20
C LEU A 325 15.27 23.56 4.33
N VAL A 326 14.87 22.39 4.82
CA VAL A 326 15.13 21.07 4.24
C VAL A 326 13.86 20.52 3.61
N ASN A 327 14.01 19.83 2.48
CA ASN A 327 12.94 19.15 1.74
C ASN A 327 11.72 20.06 1.47
N TYR A 328 11.96 21.32 1.10
CA TYR A 328 10.91 22.22 0.65
C TYR A 328 10.30 21.69 -0.64
N GLN A 329 8.99 21.44 -0.61
CA GLN A 329 8.25 20.93 -1.75
C GLN A 329 6.95 21.70 -1.90
N SER A 330 6.83 22.44 -3.00
CA SER A 330 5.58 22.97 -3.50
C SER A 330 5.44 22.62 -4.98
N PRO A 331 4.35 21.99 -5.41
CA PRO A 331 4.11 21.72 -6.84
C PRO A 331 3.91 23.01 -7.65
N TYR A 332 4.23 22.93 -8.95
CA TYR A 332 3.89 23.97 -9.91
C TYR A 332 2.42 24.39 -9.78
N PRO A 333 2.08 25.69 -9.89
CA PRO A 333 2.95 26.81 -10.27
C PRO A 333 3.62 27.57 -9.11
N ASN A 334 3.38 27.23 -7.84
CA ASN A 334 3.76 28.10 -6.70
C ASN A 334 5.01 27.62 -5.96
N GLN A 335 6.06 27.30 -6.72
CA GLN A 335 7.29 26.67 -6.20
C GLN A 335 8.36 27.65 -5.71
N ASP A 336 8.13 28.95 -5.86
CA ASP A 336 9.16 29.96 -5.65
C ASP A 336 9.30 30.34 -4.18
N VAL A 337 10.55 30.63 -3.80
CA VAL A 337 10.92 31.19 -2.50
C VAL A 337 11.46 32.60 -2.72
N PHE A 338 10.88 33.58 -2.05
CA PHE A 338 11.24 35.00 -2.08
C PHE A 338 11.93 35.38 -0.78
N VAL A 339 13.03 36.13 -0.87
CA VAL A 339 13.94 36.33 0.25
C VAL A 339 14.15 37.82 0.55
N GLY A 340 14.05 38.16 1.84
CA GLY A 340 14.35 39.48 2.40
C GLY A 340 13.38 40.58 1.97
N GLU A 341 13.71 41.82 2.35
CA GLU A 341 12.94 43.02 1.99
C GLU A 341 12.87 43.24 0.47
N GLY A 342 13.97 42.99 -0.24
CA GLY A 342 14.03 43.11 -1.69
C GLY A 342 13.26 42.04 -2.47
N THR A 343 12.70 41.03 -1.81
CA THR A 343 11.90 39.93 -2.41
C THR A 343 12.58 39.21 -3.57
N TYR A 344 13.91 39.09 -3.56
CA TYR A 344 14.57 38.39 -4.68
C TYR A 344 14.21 36.90 -4.65
N LYS A 345 14.09 36.32 -5.84
CA LYS A 345 13.75 34.91 -6.01
C LYS A 345 14.98 34.04 -5.73
N TYR A 346 14.88 33.14 -4.75
CA TYR A 346 15.89 32.13 -4.49
C TYR A 346 16.06 31.22 -5.71
N LYS A 347 17.30 31.04 -6.14
CA LYS A 347 17.62 30.19 -7.29
C LYS A 347 17.85 28.76 -6.82
N PHE A 348 17.06 27.84 -7.39
CA PHE A 348 17.25 26.41 -7.22
C PHE A 348 18.05 25.86 -8.40
N GLU A 349 18.96 24.93 -8.13
CA GLU A 349 19.69 24.19 -9.16
C GLU A 349 18.94 22.90 -9.52
N GLY A 350 19.03 22.48 -10.78
CA GLY A 350 18.43 21.23 -11.25
C GLY A 350 16.91 21.28 -11.42
N GLU A 351 16.30 20.10 -11.44
CA GLU A 351 14.86 19.92 -11.59
C GLU A 351 14.08 20.24 -10.30
N ARG A 352 12.80 20.60 -10.44
CA ARG A 352 11.94 21.12 -9.36
C ARG A 352 10.80 20.19 -8.93
N HIS A 353 10.84 18.91 -9.33
CA HIS A 353 9.91 17.88 -8.89
C HIS A 353 10.39 17.20 -7.62
N SER A 354 11.70 17.17 -7.36
CA SER A 354 12.25 16.78 -6.06
C SER A 354 12.30 17.92 -5.05
N GLY A 355 12.32 17.55 -3.78
CA GLY A 355 12.46 18.45 -2.66
C GLY A 355 13.77 19.21 -2.66
N GLN A 356 13.64 20.50 -2.36
CA GLN A 356 14.73 21.46 -2.44
C GLN A 356 15.17 21.88 -1.05
N ASN A 357 16.46 22.13 -0.90
CA ASN A 357 17.00 22.74 0.31
C ASN A 357 17.25 24.23 0.05
N VAL A 358 16.94 25.06 1.05
CA VAL A 358 17.12 26.51 1.02
C VAL A 358 17.97 26.89 2.22
N ASN A 359 19.14 27.47 1.95
CA ASN A 359 20.08 27.91 2.96
C ASN A 359 20.34 29.42 2.78
N ILE A 360 19.98 30.22 3.78
CA ILE A 360 20.05 31.67 3.69
C ILE A 360 20.73 32.19 4.95
N VAL A 361 21.86 32.89 4.77
CA VAL A 361 22.51 33.66 5.83
C VAL A 361 21.77 34.99 6.04
N SER A 362 21.76 35.49 7.27
CA SER A 362 21.00 36.67 7.68
C SER A 362 21.31 37.91 6.83
N SER A 363 22.56 38.09 6.40
CA SER A 363 22.96 39.20 5.51
C SER A 363 22.25 39.18 4.16
N ASN A 364 21.92 38.00 3.64
CA ASN A 364 21.20 37.83 2.38
C ASN A 364 19.68 37.80 2.61
N GLY A 365 19.24 37.47 3.82
CA GLY A 365 17.83 37.42 4.19
C GLY A 365 17.27 38.72 4.78
N LEU A 366 18.05 39.80 4.87
CA LEU A 366 17.73 40.96 5.70
C LEU A 366 16.38 41.60 5.37
N GLY A 367 15.63 41.92 6.42
CA GLY A 367 14.37 42.65 6.34
C GLY A 367 13.18 41.76 5.97
N TRP A 368 12.05 42.41 5.73
CA TRP A 368 10.78 41.74 5.41
C TRP A 368 10.08 42.48 4.28
N ALA A 369 9.44 41.73 3.39
CA ALA A 369 8.73 42.28 2.25
C ALA A 369 7.50 43.09 2.70
N ASP A 370 7.40 44.35 2.26
CA ASP A 370 6.23 45.21 2.49
C ASP A 370 4.97 44.68 1.78
N THR A 371 5.16 44.08 0.60
CA THR A 371 4.08 43.47 -0.18
C THR A 371 4.49 42.08 -0.68
N GLN A 372 3.49 41.21 -0.88
CA GLN A 372 3.70 39.82 -1.32
C GLN A 372 2.84 39.52 -2.57
N PRO A 373 3.09 40.21 -3.69
CA PRO A 373 2.22 40.13 -4.87
C PRO A 373 2.29 38.77 -5.56
N ASN A 374 3.40 38.06 -5.43
CA ASN A 374 3.62 36.76 -6.06
C ASN A 374 3.25 35.60 -5.13
N LYS A 375 2.67 34.53 -5.68
CA LYS A 375 2.43 33.27 -4.96
C LYS A 375 3.74 32.49 -4.78
N GLY A 376 3.93 31.92 -3.60
CA GLY A 376 5.14 31.21 -3.18
C GLY A 376 5.36 31.33 -1.67
N LEU A 377 6.56 30.99 -1.21
CA LEU A 377 7.02 31.17 0.15
C LEU A 377 7.87 32.44 0.26
N TYR A 378 7.65 33.25 1.29
CA TYR A 378 8.46 34.42 1.64
C TYR A 378 9.18 34.14 2.95
N VAL A 379 10.47 34.45 2.98
CA VAL A 379 11.32 34.31 4.16
C VAL A 379 12.16 35.57 4.35
N GLY A 380 12.32 36.02 5.59
CA GLY A 380 13.13 37.21 5.89
C GLY A 380 13.68 37.20 7.30
N TYR A 381 14.89 37.73 7.47
CA TYR A 381 15.57 37.90 8.74
C TYR A 381 15.18 39.25 9.34
N ILE A 382 14.46 39.21 10.46
CA ILE A 382 13.86 40.39 11.10
C ILE A 382 14.67 40.88 12.32
N GLY A 383 15.89 40.39 12.48
CA GLY A 383 16.79 40.72 13.59
C GLY A 383 16.59 39.84 14.82
N ASN A 384 17.49 40.00 15.80
CA ASN A 384 17.47 39.28 17.08
C ASN A 384 17.36 37.74 16.94
N ASN A 385 18.09 37.16 15.97
CA ASN A 385 18.08 35.72 15.67
C ASN A 385 16.74 35.16 15.15
N LYS A 386 15.83 36.03 14.69
CA LYS A 386 14.49 35.63 14.24
C LYS A 386 14.33 35.69 12.73
N TRP A 387 13.67 34.67 12.20
CA TRP A 387 13.25 34.57 10.81
C TRP A 387 11.73 34.55 10.72
N ARG A 388 11.17 35.35 9.82
CA ARG A 388 9.75 35.34 9.52
C ARG A 388 9.48 34.50 8.28
N MET A 389 8.36 33.76 8.29
CA MET A 389 7.91 32.93 7.17
C MET A 389 6.42 33.10 6.92
N ALA A 390 6.05 33.39 5.67
CA ALA A 390 4.66 33.51 5.22
C ALA A 390 4.57 33.23 3.72
N GLY A 391 3.38 33.18 3.16
CA GLY A 391 3.24 33.04 1.72
C GLY A 391 1.82 32.78 1.26
N ASN A 392 1.68 32.39 0.00
CA ASN A 392 0.41 32.02 -0.61
C ASN A 392 0.65 30.93 -1.65
N THR A 393 0.08 29.74 -1.43
CA THR A 393 0.26 28.59 -2.33
C THR A 393 -1.08 27.97 -2.68
N PHE A 394 -1.22 27.49 -3.93
CA PHE A 394 -2.39 26.70 -4.33
C PHE A 394 -2.24 25.23 -3.92
N SER A 395 -1.11 24.63 -4.30
CA SER A 395 -0.84 23.21 -4.11
C SER A 395 -0.37 22.90 -2.67
N PRO A 396 -0.56 21.67 -2.18
CA PRO A 396 0.01 21.23 -0.92
C PRO A 396 1.52 21.50 -0.86
N THR A 397 1.95 22.20 0.18
CA THR A 397 3.30 22.71 0.36
C THR A 397 3.82 22.32 1.74
N THR A 398 5.06 21.83 1.79
CA THR A 398 5.72 21.36 3.01
C THR A 398 7.17 21.77 3.05
N GLY A 399 7.74 21.80 4.24
CA GLY A 399 9.18 21.87 4.45
C GLY A 399 9.53 21.78 5.93
N VAL A 400 10.82 21.58 6.22
CA VAL A 400 11.32 21.45 7.59
C VAL A 400 12.46 22.43 7.83
N VAL A 401 12.28 23.36 8.75
CA VAL A 401 13.31 24.29 9.20
C VAL A 401 14.08 23.68 10.37
N THR A 402 15.40 23.66 10.27
CA THR A 402 16.29 23.14 11.32
C THR A 402 16.85 24.27 12.18
N GLY A 403 17.25 23.97 13.42
CA GLY A 403 17.80 24.94 14.38
C GLY A 403 16.76 25.80 15.10
N VAL A 404 15.45 25.51 14.96
CA VAL A 404 14.40 26.25 15.66
C VAL A 404 14.47 25.93 17.15
N LYS A 405 14.72 26.96 17.98
CA LYS A 405 14.94 26.79 19.41
C LYS A 405 13.66 26.36 20.12
N HIS A 406 12.55 27.04 19.85
CA HIS A 406 11.24 26.78 20.43
C HIS A 406 10.13 27.12 19.43
N TYR A 407 9.05 26.34 19.42
CA TYR A 407 7.84 26.65 18.65
C TYR A 407 6.61 26.03 19.32
N THR A 408 5.49 26.75 19.35
CA THR A 408 4.22 26.24 19.85
C THR A 408 3.40 25.68 18.70
N VAL A 409 3.22 24.36 18.66
CA VAL A 409 2.44 23.71 17.60
C VAL A 409 0.94 23.81 17.84
N ASN A 410 0.18 23.83 16.76
CA ASN A 410 -1.29 23.79 16.83
C ASN A 410 -1.76 22.43 17.38
N LYS A 411 -2.82 22.45 18.20
CA LYS A 411 -3.46 21.22 18.70
C LYS A 411 -4.10 20.47 17.52
N LYS A 412 -3.79 19.18 17.40
CA LYS A 412 -4.35 18.30 16.37
C LYS A 412 -5.48 17.43 16.92
N PRO A 413 -6.44 17.02 16.08
CA PRO A 413 -7.42 16.01 16.47
C PRO A 413 -6.70 14.70 16.84
N VAL A 414 -7.34 13.91 17.70
CA VAL A 414 -6.89 12.55 18.01
C VAL A 414 -6.94 11.73 16.72
N ALA A 415 -5.88 10.99 16.44
CA ALA A 415 -5.82 10.12 15.27
C ALA A 415 -6.91 9.04 15.35
N PRO A 416 -7.60 8.72 14.24
CA PRO A 416 -8.48 7.56 14.20
C PRO A 416 -7.65 6.29 14.40
N SER A 417 -8.27 5.24 14.96
CA SER A 417 -7.64 3.92 15.04
C SER A 417 -7.74 3.17 13.72
N ASP A 418 -6.84 2.27 13.36
CA ASP A 418 -7.09 1.35 12.24
C ASP A 418 -8.15 0.32 12.63
N LEU A 419 -8.69 -0.39 11.63
CA LEU A 419 -9.69 -1.43 11.84
C LEU A 419 -9.21 -2.77 11.25
N LEU A 420 -9.40 -3.85 12.00
CA LEU A 420 -9.45 -5.21 11.47
C LEU A 420 -10.91 -5.68 11.54
N LEU A 421 -11.50 -5.91 10.38
CA LEU A 421 -12.87 -6.35 10.23
C LEU A 421 -12.87 -7.83 9.84
N LYS A 422 -13.30 -8.69 10.77
CA LYS A 422 -13.48 -10.11 10.51
C LYS A 422 -14.72 -10.30 9.63
N ASN A 423 -14.62 -11.12 8.59
CA ASN A 423 -15.77 -11.56 7.82
C ASN A 423 -16.46 -12.72 8.56
N GLU A 424 -17.77 -12.60 8.76
CA GLU A 424 -18.61 -13.62 9.40
C GLU A 424 -19.77 -13.94 8.47
N SER A 425 -19.47 -14.66 7.38
CA SER A 425 -20.48 -15.02 6.36
C SER A 425 -21.17 -13.80 5.76
N GLU A 426 -20.40 -13.02 4.98
CA GLU A 426 -20.82 -11.81 4.23
C GLU A 426 -21.02 -10.54 5.08
N LYS A 427 -20.79 -10.62 6.39
CA LYS A 427 -20.90 -9.47 7.30
C LYS A 427 -19.60 -9.23 8.04
N PHE A 428 -19.18 -7.97 8.06
CA PHE A 428 -17.97 -7.57 8.74
C PHE A 428 -18.24 -7.22 10.22
N VAL A 429 -17.38 -7.72 11.09
CA VAL A 429 -17.37 -7.45 12.53
C VAL A 429 -16.03 -6.84 12.93
N ASP A 430 -16.05 -5.71 13.63
CA ASP A 430 -14.82 -5.10 14.14
C ASP A 430 -14.22 -5.95 15.27
N VAL A 431 -13.06 -6.56 15.00
CA VAL A 431 -12.30 -7.36 15.96
C VAL A 431 -11.01 -6.69 16.39
N SER A 432 -10.77 -5.42 16.02
CA SER A 432 -9.50 -4.71 16.19
C SER A 432 -8.95 -4.81 17.62
N ALA A 433 -9.79 -4.50 18.61
CA ALA A 433 -9.39 -4.52 20.01
C ALA A 433 -9.09 -5.95 20.52
N LYS A 434 -9.88 -6.94 20.09
CA LYS A 434 -9.71 -8.36 20.45
C LYS A 434 -8.44 -8.92 19.82
N ALA A 435 -8.15 -8.55 18.58
CA ALA A 435 -6.98 -8.97 17.82
C ALA A 435 -5.69 -8.23 18.23
N GLY A 436 -5.76 -7.26 19.15
CA GLY A 436 -4.59 -6.52 19.61
C GLY A 436 -4.13 -5.40 18.67
N ILE A 437 -4.94 -5.04 17.66
CA ILE A 437 -4.68 -3.89 16.78
C ILE A 437 -4.93 -2.60 17.57
N LYS A 438 -3.83 -1.89 17.86
CA LYS A 438 -3.83 -0.66 18.68
C LYS A 438 -3.06 0.44 17.97
N THR A 439 -3.72 1.13 17.06
CA THR A 439 -3.10 2.18 16.25
C THR A 439 -3.74 3.54 16.53
N ASN A 440 -3.43 4.18 17.66
CA ASN A 440 -3.86 5.58 17.89
C ASN A 440 -2.97 6.58 17.13
N LEU A 441 -2.72 6.32 15.84
CA LEU A 441 -1.76 6.99 14.98
C LEU A 441 -2.33 7.13 13.57
N ASN A 442 -1.97 8.20 12.87
CA ASN A 442 -2.34 8.36 11.46
C ASN A 442 -1.53 7.39 10.58
N THR A 443 -2.22 6.51 9.86
CA THR A 443 -1.64 5.54 8.91
C THR A 443 -2.17 5.78 7.50
N THR A 444 -1.38 5.45 6.48
CA THR A 444 -1.64 5.84 5.09
C THR A 444 -1.72 4.68 4.11
N GLY A 445 -1.31 3.49 4.52
CA GLY A 445 -1.33 2.29 3.71
C GLY A 445 -1.04 1.05 4.56
N VAL A 446 -1.42 -0.10 4.03
CA VAL A 446 -1.21 -1.43 4.62
C VAL A 446 -0.74 -2.38 3.52
N SER A 447 0.02 -3.40 3.87
CA SER A 447 0.33 -4.56 3.02
C SER A 447 0.28 -5.82 3.87
N VAL A 448 -0.03 -6.95 3.25
CA VAL A 448 -0.23 -8.25 3.90
C VAL A 448 0.78 -9.25 3.36
N GLY A 449 1.46 -9.99 4.25
CA GLY A 449 2.43 -11.03 3.90
C GLY A 449 2.71 -11.91 5.11
N ASP A 450 3.27 -13.11 4.93
CA ASP A 450 3.72 -13.94 6.06
C ASP A 450 5.24 -13.74 6.24
N PHE A 451 5.63 -12.80 7.12
CA PHE A 451 7.02 -12.35 7.22
C PHE A 451 7.89 -13.25 8.09
N ASN A 452 7.27 -14.18 8.83
CA ASN A 452 7.98 -15.14 9.67
C ASN A 452 7.73 -16.60 9.23
N ASN A 453 7.10 -16.81 8.09
CA ASN A 453 6.74 -18.09 7.51
C ASN A 453 5.96 -19.02 8.45
N ASN A 454 5.16 -18.51 9.40
CA ASN A 454 4.43 -19.34 10.38
C ASN A 454 3.11 -19.92 9.84
N GLY A 455 2.71 -19.52 8.63
CA GLY A 455 1.46 -19.89 7.97
C GLY A 455 0.30 -18.94 8.22
N TYR A 456 0.51 -17.84 8.95
CA TYR A 456 -0.50 -16.82 9.21
C TYR A 456 -0.07 -15.49 8.60
N GLN A 457 -1.02 -14.77 8.01
CA GLN A 457 -0.69 -13.49 7.38
C GLN A 457 -0.49 -12.39 8.44
N ASP A 458 0.62 -11.68 8.30
CA ASP A 458 1.03 -10.52 9.08
C ASP A 458 0.62 -9.20 8.38
N LEU A 459 0.76 -8.08 9.08
CA LEU A 459 0.42 -6.75 8.56
C LEU A 459 1.63 -5.80 8.63
N PHE A 460 1.99 -5.20 7.50
CA PHE A 460 2.87 -4.04 7.44
C PHE A 460 2.04 -2.77 7.26
N VAL A 461 2.21 -1.79 8.15
CA VAL A 461 1.39 -0.56 8.16
C VAL A 461 2.27 0.68 8.08
N VAL A 462 2.02 1.51 7.07
CA VAL A 462 2.75 2.74 6.79
C VAL A 462 2.14 3.88 7.58
N LYS A 463 2.96 4.59 8.36
CA LYS A 463 2.56 5.79 9.09
C LYS A 463 2.69 7.04 8.23
N GLN A 464 1.78 7.99 8.46
CA GLN A 464 1.88 9.35 7.90
C GLN A 464 3.18 10.06 8.33
N GLY A 465 3.70 9.74 9.53
CA GLY A 465 4.84 10.45 10.12
C GLY A 465 4.44 11.82 10.68
N ASN A 466 5.43 12.63 11.05
CA ASN A 466 5.22 13.97 11.64
C ASN A 466 6.06 15.06 11.00
N LEU A 467 6.58 14.83 9.79
CA LEU A 467 7.52 15.67 9.03
C LEU A 467 8.89 15.90 9.70
N VAL A 468 8.98 16.03 11.01
CA VAL A 468 10.17 16.54 11.72
C VAL A 468 11.08 15.46 12.30
N THR A 469 10.69 14.20 12.21
CA THR A 469 11.51 13.07 12.70
C THR A 469 11.52 11.90 11.71
N PRO A 470 12.57 11.05 11.73
CA PRO A 470 12.52 9.73 11.09
C PRO A 470 11.28 8.94 11.50
N THR A 471 10.72 8.18 10.56
CA THR A 471 9.49 7.42 10.77
C THR A 471 9.80 5.92 10.80
N SER A 472 9.68 5.30 11.98
CA SER A 472 9.71 3.85 12.13
C SER A 472 8.33 3.29 11.83
N GLN A 473 8.15 2.47 10.81
CA GLN A 473 6.86 1.90 10.42
C GLN A 473 6.37 0.83 11.40
N ILE A 474 5.12 0.40 11.25
CA ILE A 474 4.48 -0.59 12.13
C ILE A 474 4.47 -1.94 11.41
N LEU A 475 4.83 -3.00 12.15
CA LEU A 475 4.71 -4.38 11.71
C LEU A 475 3.98 -5.15 12.79
N TYR A 476 2.86 -5.78 12.44
CA TYR A 476 2.09 -6.67 13.31
C TYR A 476 2.30 -8.10 12.86
N LEU A 477 2.87 -8.92 13.74
CA LEU A 477 3.04 -10.35 13.52
C LEU A 477 1.82 -11.09 14.08
N ASN A 478 1.21 -11.93 13.27
CA ASN A 478 0.07 -12.76 13.63
C ASN A 478 0.54 -13.97 14.44
N ASN A 479 -0.09 -14.17 15.59
CA ASN A 479 0.28 -15.23 16.53
C ASN A 479 -0.37 -16.58 16.18
N GLY A 480 -1.32 -16.61 15.24
CA GLY A 480 -2.08 -17.80 14.87
C GLY A 480 -3.21 -18.17 15.84
N ASP A 481 -3.55 -17.26 16.76
CA ASP A 481 -4.63 -17.37 17.75
C ASP A 481 -5.63 -16.22 17.64
N ASN A 482 -5.75 -15.64 16.44
CA ASN A 482 -6.57 -14.49 16.10
C ASN A 482 -6.12 -13.19 16.78
N THR A 483 -4.86 -13.13 17.23
CA THR A 483 -4.24 -11.93 17.78
C THR A 483 -2.92 -11.57 17.09
N PHE A 484 -2.53 -10.30 17.20
CA PHE A 484 -1.32 -9.75 16.65
C PHE A 484 -0.42 -9.15 17.73
N ASN A 485 0.89 -9.29 17.55
CA ASN A 485 1.91 -8.59 18.31
C ASN A 485 2.65 -7.57 17.43
N GLN A 486 2.80 -6.35 17.92
CA GLN A 486 3.62 -5.37 17.21
C GLN A 486 5.11 -5.69 17.39
N ALA A 487 5.84 -5.86 16.29
CA ALA A 487 7.28 -6.03 16.32
C ALA A 487 7.98 -4.75 16.80
N THR A 488 8.86 -4.89 17.79
CA THR A 488 9.57 -3.77 18.43
C THR A 488 10.87 -3.39 17.73
N HIS A 489 11.46 -4.31 16.95
CA HIS A 489 12.75 -4.15 16.27
C HIS A 489 12.66 -4.55 14.80
N SER A 490 11.68 -4.00 14.07
CA SER A 490 11.48 -4.35 12.66
C SER A 490 12.61 -3.88 11.74
N GLY A 491 13.28 -2.76 12.04
CA GLY A 491 14.27 -2.14 11.15
C GLY A 491 13.67 -1.31 10.01
N LEU A 492 12.33 -1.22 9.95
CA LEU A 492 11.59 -0.50 8.91
C LEU A 492 11.54 1.00 9.24
N ILE A 493 12.66 1.70 9.05
CA ILE A 493 12.80 3.12 9.40
C ILE A 493 13.12 3.94 8.15
N THR A 494 12.35 5.00 7.91
CA THR A 494 12.68 6.01 6.88
C THR A 494 13.21 7.28 7.53
N ASN A 495 14.37 7.76 7.07
CA ASN A 495 15.08 8.88 7.69
C ASN A 495 14.74 10.26 7.10
N THR A 496 14.02 10.29 5.98
CA THR A 496 13.70 11.50 5.25
C THR A 496 12.73 12.40 6.03
N LEU A 497 13.14 13.65 6.26
CA LEU A 497 12.28 14.69 6.84
C LEU A 497 11.27 15.23 5.80
N GLY A 498 10.14 15.75 6.25
CA GLY A 498 9.12 16.38 5.41
C GLY A 498 8.18 15.40 4.68
N THR A 499 8.28 14.10 4.96
CA THR A 499 7.40 13.09 4.38
C THR A 499 6.05 13.03 5.07
N ILE A 500 5.03 12.58 4.34
CA ILE A 500 3.64 12.52 4.84
C ILE A 500 2.98 11.13 4.67
N GLY A 501 3.78 10.06 4.59
CA GLY A 501 3.32 8.69 4.35
C GLY A 501 2.78 8.49 2.93
N SER A 502 2.65 7.22 2.53
CA SER A 502 2.04 6.79 1.27
C SER A 502 1.64 5.32 1.46
N GLY A 503 2.19 4.38 0.69
CA GLY A 503 1.96 2.96 0.88
C GLY A 503 3.15 2.09 0.49
N ALA A 504 2.90 0.79 0.42
CA ALA A 504 3.88 -0.25 0.18
C ALA A 504 3.22 -1.48 -0.45
N ASN A 505 4.02 -2.29 -1.12
CA ASN A 505 3.65 -3.65 -1.49
C ASN A 505 4.70 -4.62 -0.94
N VAL A 506 4.31 -5.89 -0.87
CA VAL A 506 5.20 -7.00 -0.52
C VAL A 506 5.53 -7.81 -1.78
N LEU A 507 6.70 -8.44 -1.77
CA LEU A 507 7.18 -9.33 -2.82
C LEU A 507 8.31 -10.20 -2.26
N ASP A 508 8.65 -11.28 -2.94
CA ASP A 508 9.90 -12.00 -2.72
C ASP A 508 10.81 -11.72 -3.92
N TYR A 509 11.63 -10.67 -3.86
CA TYR A 509 12.29 -10.16 -5.07
C TYR A 509 13.42 -11.06 -5.56
N ASN A 510 13.96 -11.92 -4.69
CA ASN A 510 15.05 -12.84 -5.01
C ASN A 510 14.61 -14.32 -5.00
N LEU A 511 13.34 -14.59 -4.70
CA LEU A 511 12.71 -15.91 -4.63
C LEU A 511 13.34 -16.82 -3.56
N ASP A 512 13.73 -16.23 -2.41
CA ASP A 512 14.38 -16.93 -1.30
C ASP A 512 13.42 -17.40 -0.20
N GLY A 513 12.13 -17.14 -0.35
CA GLY A 513 11.07 -17.52 0.58
C GLY A 513 10.87 -16.56 1.75
N GLN A 514 11.65 -15.47 1.83
CA GLN A 514 11.48 -14.42 2.81
C GLN A 514 10.75 -13.24 2.16
N VAL A 515 9.51 -12.99 2.59
CA VAL A 515 8.71 -11.91 2.02
C VAL A 515 9.33 -10.55 2.37
N ASP A 516 9.68 -9.77 1.34
CA ASP A 516 10.30 -8.45 1.38
C ASP A 516 9.26 -7.32 1.20
N ILE A 517 9.71 -6.07 1.36
CA ILE A 517 8.85 -4.88 1.29
C ILE A 517 9.45 -3.82 0.36
N ILE A 518 8.69 -3.40 -0.65
CA ILE A 518 8.95 -2.18 -1.42
C ILE A 518 7.98 -1.08 -0.97
N MET A 519 8.51 -0.01 -0.40
CA MET A 519 7.70 1.07 0.15
C MET A 519 8.11 2.45 -0.36
N ASN A 520 7.20 3.40 -0.22
CA ASN A 520 7.48 4.81 -0.46
C ASN A 520 6.81 5.71 0.58
N ASN A 521 7.31 6.93 0.66
CA ASN A 521 6.64 8.01 1.38
C ASN A 521 6.36 9.14 0.38
N ASP A 522 5.15 9.72 0.41
CA ASP A 522 4.91 10.95 -0.35
C ASP A 522 5.86 12.03 0.13
N ARG A 523 6.47 12.74 -0.82
CA ARG A 523 7.55 13.72 -0.63
C ARG A 523 8.86 13.12 -0.12
N GLY A 524 9.02 11.81 -0.20
CA GLY A 524 10.20 11.06 0.22
C GLY A 524 10.80 10.19 -0.87
N GLN A 525 11.55 9.19 -0.45
CA GLN A 525 12.29 8.27 -1.31
C GLN A 525 11.50 6.96 -1.48
N TRP A 526 11.93 6.15 -2.45
CA TRP A 526 11.59 4.73 -2.51
C TRP A 526 12.55 3.94 -1.63
N HIS A 527 12.10 2.84 -1.05
CA HIS A 527 12.90 1.98 -0.19
C HIS A 527 12.56 0.51 -0.45
N LEU A 528 13.57 -0.31 -0.74
CA LEU A 528 13.45 -1.77 -0.73
C LEU A 528 14.04 -2.29 0.58
N PHE A 529 13.24 -3.01 1.35
CA PHE A 529 13.66 -3.65 2.59
C PHE A 529 13.61 -5.16 2.40
N SER A 530 14.76 -5.83 2.57
CA SER A 530 14.77 -7.29 2.59
C SER A 530 14.46 -7.82 3.98
N ASN A 531 13.70 -8.90 4.02
CA ASN A 531 13.46 -9.65 5.23
C ASN A 531 14.68 -10.52 5.55
N GLN A 532 15.05 -10.55 6.82
CA GLN A 532 16.22 -11.23 7.37
C GLN A 532 15.81 -12.22 8.47
N ALA A 533 14.54 -12.64 8.45
CA ALA A 533 13.98 -13.61 9.37
C ALA A 533 14.71 -14.94 9.25
N ASN A 534 15.72 -15.13 10.09
CA ASN A 534 16.37 -16.43 10.22
C ASN A 534 15.56 -17.30 11.19
N ASN A 535 14.54 -17.97 10.66
CA ASN A 535 13.77 -18.99 11.37
C ASN A 535 13.93 -20.34 10.66
N SER A 536 13.56 -21.43 11.34
CA SER A 536 13.56 -22.78 10.78
C SER A 536 12.23 -23.14 10.12
N ASN A 537 11.40 -22.15 9.79
CA ASN A 537 10.12 -22.40 9.16
C ASN A 537 10.31 -22.58 7.65
N HIS A 538 9.47 -23.41 7.07
CA HIS A 538 9.41 -23.72 5.66
C HIS A 538 8.43 -22.82 4.94
N TYR A 539 8.55 -22.79 3.61
CA TYR A 539 7.65 -22.04 2.75
C TYR A 539 7.34 -22.80 1.46
N ALA A 540 6.35 -22.32 0.72
CA ALA A 540 6.11 -22.69 -0.66
C ALA A 540 5.95 -21.43 -1.51
N LEU A 541 6.65 -21.38 -2.64
CA LEU A 541 6.45 -20.37 -3.68
C LEU A 541 5.76 -21.04 -4.86
N LEU A 542 4.54 -20.63 -5.16
CA LEU A 542 3.74 -21.20 -6.24
C LEU A 542 3.68 -20.21 -7.39
N ARG A 543 4.35 -20.50 -8.51
CA ARG A 543 4.22 -19.72 -9.73
C ARG A 543 2.99 -20.21 -10.49
N ILE A 544 1.97 -19.38 -10.56
CA ILE A 544 0.66 -19.72 -11.12
C ILE A 544 0.56 -19.16 -12.54
N SER A 545 0.43 -20.06 -13.51
CA SER A 545 0.20 -19.71 -14.91
C SER A 545 -1.28 -19.45 -15.19
N ASN A 546 -1.63 -19.04 -16.41
CA ASN A 546 -3.02 -18.94 -16.83
C ASN A 546 -3.71 -20.31 -16.84
N SER A 547 -5.04 -20.32 -16.82
CA SER A 547 -5.83 -21.57 -16.84
C SER A 547 -5.53 -22.42 -18.10
N LEU A 548 -5.49 -23.75 -17.93
CA LEU A 548 -5.03 -24.66 -18.98
C LEU A 548 -5.98 -24.74 -20.17
N LYS A 549 -7.30 -24.62 -19.95
CA LYS A 549 -8.30 -24.91 -20.99
C LYS A 549 -8.71 -23.67 -21.77
N HIS A 550 -8.98 -22.56 -21.09
CA HIS A 550 -9.46 -21.32 -21.72
C HIS A 550 -8.51 -20.12 -21.55
N ASN A 551 -7.29 -20.37 -21.03
CA ASN A 551 -6.28 -19.34 -20.85
C ASN A 551 -6.82 -18.13 -20.06
N ALA A 552 -7.59 -18.38 -18.99
CA ALA A 552 -8.03 -17.33 -18.09
C ALA A 552 -6.84 -16.84 -17.27
N SER A 553 -6.74 -15.53 -17.09
CA SER A 553 -5.64 -14.92 -16.35
C SER A 553 -5.57 -15.46 -14.91
N ALA A 554 -4.36 -15.63 -14.39
CA ALA A 554 -4.13 -15.95 -12.99
C ALA A 554 -4.42 -14.77 -12.04
N ILE A 555 -4.55 -13.54 -12.56
CA ILE A 555 -4.88 -12.35 -11.77
C ILE A 555 -6.10 -12.67 -10.89
N ARG A 556 -5.91 -12.51 -9.57
CA ARG A 556 -6.96 -12.70 -8.56
C ARG A 556 -7.51 -14.11 -8.41
N ALA A 557 -6.92 -15.12 -9.06
CA ALA A 557 -7.23 -16.52 -8.81
C ALA A 557 -7.02 -16.87 -7.32
N ILE A 558 -7.74 -17.88 -6.83
CA ILE A 558 -7.63 -18.34 -5.44
C ILE A 558 -6.77 -19.60 -5.39
N ALA A 559 -5.61 -19.50 -4.73
CA ALA A 559 -4.75 -20.62 -4.42
C ALA A 559 -5.06 -21.14 -3.02
N THR A 560 -5.31 -22.45 -2.92
CA THR A 560 -5.52 -23.15 -1.65
C THR A 560 -4.46 -24.24 -1.51
N LEU A 561 -3.74 -24.22 -0.39
CA LEU A 561 -2.68 -25.15 -0.06
C LEU A 561 -3.06 -25.94 1.21
N LYS A 562 -2.94 -27.26 1.13
CA LYS A 562 -3.10 -28.16 2.28
C LYS A 562 -1.76 -28.75 2.68
N ALA A 563 -1.37 -28.51 3.93
CA ALA A 563 -0.10 -28.97 4.48
C ALA A 563 -0.24 -29.20 5.99
N CYS A 564 0.19 -30.38 6.45
CA CYS A 564 0.18 -30.76 7.87
C CYS A 564 -1.16 -30.50 8.58
N GLY A 565 -2.28 -30.80 7.91
CA GLY A 565 -3.63 -30.63 8.45
C GLY A 565 -4.14 -29.18 8.47
N LYS A 566 -3.35 -28.20 8.02
CA LYS A 566 -3.78 -26.82 7.79
C LYS A 566 -4.28 -26.66 6.35
N THR A 567 -5.25 -25.78 6.15
CA THR A 567 -5.64 -25.27 4.84
C THR A 567 -5.34 -23.79 4.83
N LEU A 568 -4.53 -23.34 3.88
CA LEU A 568 -4.13 -21.95 3.72
C LEU A 568 -4.71 -21.44 2.40
N THR A 569 -5.31 -20.26 2.40
CA THR A 569 -5.88 -19.65 1.21
C THR A 569 -5.20 -18.32 0.92
N ARG A 570 -4.83 -18.10 -0.35
CA ARG A 570 -4.24 -16.84 -0.81
C ARG A 570 -4.84 -16.46 -2.15
N ARG A 571 -5.09 -15.17 -2.33
CA ARG A 571 -5.38 -14.62 -3.66
C ARG A 571 -4.07 -14.40 -4.42
N VAL A 572 -4.06 -14.64 -5.72
CA VAL A 572 -2.94 -14.27 -6.60
C VAL A 572 -2.93 -12.75 -6.76
N SER A 573 -1.79 -12.13 -6.43
CA SER A 573 -1.59 -10.67 -6.49
C SER A 573 -2.68 -9.87 -5.74
N PRO A 574 -2.86 -10.05 -4.43
CA PRO A 574 -3.82 -9.25 -3.67
C PRO A 574 -3.38 -7.78 -3.68
N ASP A 575 -4.30 -6.89 -4.03
CA ASP A 575 -3.97 -5.48 -4.20
C ASP A 575 -4.12 -4.71 -2.89
N ALA A 576 -2.99 -4.38 -2.26
CA ALA A 576 -2.97 -3.40 -1.18
C ALA A 576 -2.85 -1.94 -1.71
N ALA A 577 -2.61 -1.80 -3.02
CA ALA A 577 -2.44 -0.52 -3.71
C ALA A 577 -3.80 0.13 -4.04
N PRO A 578 -4.03 1.38 -3.57
CA PRO A 578 -5.28 2.09 -3.81
C PRO A 578 -5.66 2.34 -5.28
N TYR A 579 -4.67 2.55 -6.17
CA TYR A 579 -4.92 2.99 -7.55
C TYR A 579 -4.36 2.04 -8.63
N THR A 580 -3.30 1.32 -8.31
CA THR A 580 -2.52 0.42 -9.15
C THR A 580 -2.96 -1.01 -8.86
N GLN A 581 -2.93 -1.87 -9.86
CA GLN A 581 -3.05 -3.31 -9.70
C GLN A 581 -1.73 -3.96 -10.11
N SER A 582 -1.18 -4.81 -9.25
CA SER A 582 0.04 -5.58 -9.54
C SER A 582 -0.32 -6.96 -10.09
N PHE A 583 0.64 -7.61 -10.75
CA PHE A 583 0.52 -9.01 -11.15
C PHE A 583 1.81 -9.76 -10.85
N ASP A 584 1.96 -10.11 -9.58
CA ASP A 584 2.93 -11.08 -9.10
C ASP A 584 2.25 -12.45 -9.01
N ASN A 585 2.57 -13.32 -9.95
CA ASN A 585 2.00 -14.66 -10.03
C ASN A 585 2.76 -15.70 -9.20
N VAL A 586 3.77 -15.29 -8.43
CA VAL A 586 4.44 -16.14 -7.46
C VAL A 586 3.81 -15.93 -6.08
N VAL A 587 2.96 -16.87 -5.67
CA VAL A 587 2.24 -16.79 -4.40
C VAL A 587 3.04 -17.47 -3.29
N HIS A 588 3.28 -16.71 -2.21
CA HIS A 588 3.95 -17.20 -1.02
C HIS A 588 2.98 -17.84 -0.02
N PHE A 589 3.39 -18.98 0.53
CA PHE A 589 2.79 -19.62 1.69
C PHE A 589 3.88 -19.95 2.71
N GLY A 590 3.82 -19.36 3.91
CA GLY A 590 4.56 -19.91 5.04
C GLY A 590 3.92 -21.21 5.54
N LEU A 591 4.74 -22.16 5.98
CA LEU A 591 4.31 -23.49 6.39
C LEU A 591 4.61 -23.78 7.86
N GLY A 592 5.25 -22.84 8.56
CA GLY A 592 5.79 -23.05 9.90
C GLY A 592 6.81 -24.21 9.87
N PRO A 593 6.80 -25.13 10.85
CA PRO A 593 7.70 -26.28 10.85
C PRO A 593 7.33 -27.39 9.84
N CYS A 594 6.26 -27.21 9.05
CA CYS A 594 5.78 -28.23 8.12
C CYS A 594 6.63 -28.28 6.83
N ASN A 595 7.14 -29.45 6.48
CA ASN A 595 7.96 -29.68 5.29
C ASN A 595 7.29 -30.56 4.22
N GLU A 596 5.97 -30.78 4.34
CA GLU A 596 5.20 -31.62 3.42
C GLU A 596 3.92 -30.90 2.98
N ILE A 597 3.65 -30.94 1.67
CA ILE A 597 2.44 -30.38 1.07
C ILE A 597 1.61 -31.51 0.48
N ASP A 598 0.40 -31.68 0.99
CA ASP A 598 -0.54 -32.72 0.58
C ASP A 598 -1.07 -32.44 -0.82
N ASN A 599 -1.59 -31.22 -1.01
CA ASN A 599 -2.24 -30.80 -2.23
C ASN A 599 -2.25 -29.27 -2.34
N VAL A 600 -2.16 -28.80 -3.57
CA VAL A 600 -2.47 -27.43 -3.95
C VAL A 600 -3.57 -27.45 -5.01
N SER A 601 -4.51 -26.50 -4.90
CA SER A 601 -5.48 -26.22 -5.95
C SER A 601 -5.53 -24.72 -6.24
N VAL A 602 -5.70 -24.35 -7.51
CA VAL A 602 -5.92 -22.96 -7.94
C VAL A 602 -7.24 -22.88 -8.68
N ARG A 603 -8.12 -21.96 -8.25
CA ARG A 603 -9.39 -21.65 -8.92
C ARG A 603 -9.28 -20.30 -9.63
N TYR A 604 -9.53 -20.28 -10.93
CA TYR A 604 -9.56 -19.07 -11.77
C TYR A 604 -10.95 -18.40 -11.73
N SER A 605 -11.04 -17.17 -12.23
CA SER A 605 -12.28 -16.40 -12.34
C SER A 605 -13.37 -17.15 -13.11
N ASN A 606 -13.00 -17.75 -14.25
CA ASN A 606 -13.90 -18.55 -15.10
C ASN A 606 -14.33 -19.90 -14.50
N GLY A 607 -13.92 -20.21 -13.26
CA GLY A 607 -14.28 -21.42 -12.55
C GLY A 607 -13.42 -22.65 -12.89
N GLU A 608 -12.44 -22.53 -13.79
CA GLU A 608 -11.45 -23.59 -13.96
C GLU A 608 -10.68 -23.84 -12.66
N VAL A 609 -10.35 -25.10 -12.42
CA VAL A 609 -9.54 -25.50 -11.27
C VAL A 609 -8.41 -26.39 -11.76
N ILE A 610 -7.19 -26.06 -11.35
CA ILE A 610 -6.03 -26.94 -11.46
C ILE A 610 -5.68 -27.46 -10.06
N SER A 611 -5.20 -28.70 -9.98
CA SER A 611 -4.75 -29.28 -8.73
C SER A 611 -3.48 -30.09 -8.93
N LYS A 612 -2.56 -30.01 -7.97
CA LYS A 612 -1.29 -30.74 -7.97
C LYS A 612 -1.05 -31.34 -6.59
N SER A 613 -0.67 -32.62 -6.55
CA SER A 613 -0.23 -33.29 -5.33
C SER A 613 1.29 -33.35 -5.28
N LYS A 614 1.86 -33.54 -4.07
CA LYS A 614 3.31 -33.67 -3.86
C LYS A 614 4.12 -32.47 -4.36
N VAL A 615 3.67 -31.27 -4.00
CA VAL A 615 4.44 -30.05 -4.19
C VAL A 615 5.58 -30.04 -3.16
N GLY A 616 6.78 -29.60 -3.56
CA GLY A 616 7.91 -29.54 -2.62
C GLY A 616 7.96 -28.20 -1.90
N THR A 617 8.47 -28.20 -0.68
CA THR A 617 8.74 -26.99 0.11
C THR A 617 10.07 -26.34 -0.30
N ASP A 618 10.25 -25.10 0.13
CA ASP A 618 11.50 -24.34 0.08
C ASP A 618 12.05 -24.13 -1.34
N LYS A 619 11.12 -24.03 -2.31
CA LYS A 619 11.43 -23.78 -3.72
C LYS A 619 10.23 -23.19 -4.44
N VAL A 620 10.51 -22.63 -5.61
CA VAL A 620 9.49 -22.26 -6.59
C VAL A 620 8.95 -23.53 -7.26
N THR A 621 7.63 -23.65 -7.32
CA THR A 621 6.92 -24.69 -8.07
C THR A 621 5.97 -24.06 -9.07
N ASP A 622 6.13 -24.43 -10.34
CA ASP A 622 5.20 -24.02 -11.40
C ASP A 622 3.92 -24.87 -11.37
N LEU A 623 2.77 -24.20 -11.51
CA LEU A 623 1.42 -24.75 -11.54
C LEU A 623 0.70 -24.47 -12.85
#